data_AF-A0A7X1GR28-F1
#
_entry.id   AF-A0A7X1GR28-F1
#
_cell.length_a   1.000
_cell.length_b   1.000
_cell.length_c   1.000
_cell.angle_alpha   90.00
_cell.angle_beta   90.00
_cell.angle_gamma   90.00
#
_symmetry.space_group_name_H-M   'P 1'
#
loop_
_entity.id
_entity.type
_entity.pdbx_description
1 polymer ?
#
loop_
_entity_poly.entity_id
_entity_poly.type
_entity_poly.pdbx_seq_one_letter_code
_entity_poly.pdbx_strand_id
1 'polypeptide(L)'
;MLKIFDPKNGMYPYVIHGCPLTETEFPYSTHTHGLTEIGMPEFIFDPLAFGADGNTSRINKAFEFFMRPENERLMQSILRGQIVKLSSGELYPPAASEPYVYCFREVTPDFQAVIEAYGPEISKFVPPMRFIQIWVDGDDFALTDEYYRGSEKE
;
A
#
# COMPACT_ATOMS: atom_id res chain seq x y z
N MET A 1 -16.95 11.52 14.19
CA MET A 1 -17.94 11.36 13.11
C MET A 1 -17.14 11.13 11.83
N LEU A 2 -16.99 9.87 11.41
CA LEU A 2 -16.28 9.53 10.18
C LEU A 2 -17.06 10.14 9.00
N LYS A 3 -16.42 11.00 8.20
CA LYS A 3 -17.01 11.48 6.95
C LYS A 3 -17.23 10.25 6.08
N ILE A 4 -18.50 9.96 5.76
CA ILE A 4 -18.86 8.88 4.85
C ILE A 4 -18.28 9.26 3.49
N PHE A 5 -17.27 8.50 3.07
CA PHE A 5 -16.68 8.59 1.74
C PHE A 5 -17.71 8.08 0.71
N ASP A 6 -17.95 8.84 -0.37
CA ASP A 6 -18.74 8.39 -1.51
C ASP A 6 -17.80 8.11 -2.70
N PRO A 7 -17.43 6.84 -2.94
CA PRO A 7 -16.59 6.45 -4.07
C PRO A 7 -17.18 6.86 -5.43
N LYS A 8 -18.49 7.13 -5.53
CA LYS A 8 -19.16 7.45 -6.80
C LYS A 8 -18.76 8.81 -7.38
N ASN A 9 -18.20 9.72 -6.58
CA ASN A 9 -17.74 11.03 -7.05
C ASN A 9 -16.26 11.03 -7.49
N GLY A 10 -15.60 9.87 -7.52
CA GLY A 10 -14.29 9.69 -8.17
C GLY A 10 -13.07 10.34 -7.47
N MET A 11 -13.28 11.07 -6.38
CA MET A 11 -12.17 11.61 -5.58
C MET A 11 -11.94 10.71 -4.38
N TYR A 12 -10.75 10.13 -4.24
CA TYR A 12 -10.31 9.45 -3.02
C TYR A 12 -9.93 10.48 -1.94
N PRO A 13 -10.01 10.15 -0.64
CA PRO A 13 -9.69 11.09 0.44
C PRO A 13 -8.19 11.19 0.70
N TYR A 14 -7.37 10.72 -0.23
CA TYR A 14 -5.91 10.65 -0.16
C TYR A 14 -5.33 10.86 -1.56
N VAL A 15 -4.03 11.16 -1.59
CA VAL A 15 -3.23 11.20 -2.83
C VAL A 15 -2.42 9.91 -2.94
N ILE A 16 -2.20 9.41 -4.15
CA ILE A 16 -1.23 8.35 -4.41
C ILE A 16 -0.04 8.94 -5.14
N HIS A 17 1.16 8.70 -4.64
CA HIS A 17 2.41 8.99 -5.32
C HIS A 17 3.00 7.69 -5.84
N GLY A 18 3.51 7.72 -7.07
CA GLY A 18 4.27 6.63 -7.65
C GLY A 18 5.41 7.21 -8.48
N CYS A 19 6.58 6.59 -8.39
CA CYS A 19 7.71 6.92 -9.23
C CYS A 19 7.73 5.96 -10.43
N PRO A 20 7.70 6.44 -11.68
CA PRO A 20 7.98 5.59 -12.81
C PRO A 20 9.46 5.18 -12.79
N LEU A 21 9.76 3.92 -13.14
CA LEU A 21 11.13 3.50 -13.39
C LEU A 21 11.69 4.31 -14.59
N THR A 22 12.84 4.95 -14.39
CA THR A 22 13.56 5.65 -15.48
C THR A 22 14.96 5.08 -15.65
N GLU A 23 15.67 5.51 -16.70
CA GLU A 23 17.07 5.10 -16.91
C GLU A 23 18.01 5.59 -15.79
N THR A 24 17.65 6.67 -15.11
CA THR A 24 18.51 7.38 -14.15
C THR A 24 18.08 7.24 -12.70
N GLU A 25 16.82 6.84 -12.44
CA GLU A 25 16.26 6.79 -11.09
C GLU A 25 15.54 5.46 -10.87
N PHE A 26 15.89 4.80 -9.78
CA PHE A 26 15.14 3.63 -9.30
C PHE A 26 13.84 4.13 -8.64
N PRO A 27 12.70 3.49 -8.90
CA PRO A 27 11.43 3.98 -8.41
C PRO A 27 11.27 3.72 -6.91
N TYR A 28 10.86 4.73 -6.16
CA TYR A 28 10.34 4.53 -4.81
C TYR A 28 8.95 3.87 -4.85
N SER A 29 8.59 3.19 -3.77
CA SER A 29 7.30 2.49 -3.63
C SER A 29 6.09 3.35 -3.97
N THR A 30 5.10 2.80 -4.67
CA THR A 30 3.83 3.51 -4.87
C THR A 30 3.10 3.60 -3.55
N HIS A 31 2.71 4.78 -3.07
CA HIS A 31 2.22 4.94 -1.70
C HIS A 31 1.16 6.05 -1.57
N THR A 32 0.41 6.02 -0.46
CA THR A 32 -0.66 6.99 -0.17
C THR A 32 -0.21 8.14 0.72
N HIS A 33 -0.90 9.28 0.64
CA HIS A 33 -0.83 10.36 1.63
C HIS A 33 -2.25 10.77 2.02
N GLY A 34 -2.60 10.68 3.30
CA GLY A 34 -3.87 11.17 3.86
C GLY A 34 -4.78 10.08 4.42
N LEU A 35 -4.44 8.79 4.30
CA LEU A 35 -5.21 7.72 4.94
C LEU A 35 -5.19 7.83 6.46
N THR A 36 -4.06 8.26 7.03
CA THR A 36 -3.91 8.48 8.46
C THR A 36 -4.93 9.48 8.99
N GLU A 37 -5.24 10.53 8.22
CA GLU A 37 -6.17 11.60 8.61
C GLU A 37 -7.62 11.10 8.78
N ILE A 38 -7.96 9.98 8.13
CA ILE A 38 -9.27 9.34 8.24
C ILE A 38 -9.25 8.08 9.12
N GLY A 39 -8.14 7.84 9.84
CA GLY A 39 -7.99 6.72 10.77
C GLY A 39 -7.62 5.39 10.12
N MET A 40 -7.08 5.41 8.90
CA MET A 40 -6.59 4.24 8.17
C MET A 40 -5.06 4.23 8.13
N PRO A 41 -4.41 3.06 8.10
CA PRO A 41 -2.98 2.99 7.80
C PRO A 41 -2.71 3.46 6.37
N GLU A 42 -1.55 4.06 6.14
CA GLU A 42 -1.08 4.35 4.78
C GLU A 42 -0.74 3.03 4.05
N PHE A 43 -0.90 3.03 2.73
CA PHE A 43 -0.58 1.89 1.88
C PHE A 43 0.70 2.15 1.12
N ILE A 44 1.55 1.12 1.06
CA ILE A 44 2.81 1.10 0.31
C ILE A 44 2.79 -0.14 -0.57
N PHE A 45 2.99 0.03 -1.87
CA PHE A 45 2.98 -1.04 -2.85
C PHE A 45 4.36 -1.12 -3.51
N ASP A 46 4.88 -2.34 -3.65
CA ASP A 46 6.06 -2.63 -4.45
C ASP A 46 6.07 -1.84 -5.79
N PRO A 47 7.09 -1.00 -6.04
CA PRO A 47 7.10 -0.13 -7.22
C PRO A 47 7.20 -0.87 -8.55
N LEU A 48 7.74 -2.10 -8.57
CA LEU A 48 8.01 -2.84 -9.81
C LEU A 48 6.92 -3.87 -10.18
N ALA A 49 5.96 -4.16 -9.29
CA ALA A 49 4.89 -5.11 -9.55
C ALA A 49 4.07 -4.80 -10.81
N PHE A 50 3.47 -3.61 -10.88
CA PHE A 50 2.58 -3.21 -11.99
C PHE A 50 2.84 -1.80 -12.53
N GLY A 51 3.92 -1.15 -12.08
CA GLY A 51 4.18 0.27 -12.32
C GLY A 51 3.21 1.21 -11.59
N ALA A 52 3.48 2.51 -11.64
CA ALA A 52 2.75 3.52 -10.86
C ALA A 52 1.22 3.50 -11.08
N ASP A 53 0.76 3.49 -12.33
CA ASP A 53 -0.68 3.48 -12.64
C ASP A 53 -1.35 2.16 -12.23
N GLY A 54 -0.68 1.03 -12.50
CA GLY A 54 -1.17 -0.29 -12.14
C GLY A 54 -1.31 -0.47 -10.63
N ASN A 55 -0.30 -0.02 -9.88
CA ASN A 55 -0.30 -0.03 -8.42
C ASN A 55 -1.36 0.91 -7.85
N THR A 56 -1.52 2.11 -8.42
CA THR A 56 -2.54 3.09 -8.01
C THR A 56 -3.95 2.48 -8.05
N SER A 57 -4.28 1.79 -9.14
CA SER A 57 -5.57 1.07 -9.27
C SER A 57 -5.77 0.03 -8.16
N ARG A 58 -4.70 -0.70 -7.79
CA ARG A 58 -4.74 -1.77 -6.78
C ARG A 58 -4.83 -1.23 -5.35
N ILE A 59 -4.11 -0.16 -5.05
CA ILE A 59 -4.23 0.59 -3.78
C ILE A 59 -5.66 1.06 -3.58
N ASN A 60 -6.26 1.67 -4.61
CA ASN A 60 -7.65 2.13 -4.56
C ASN A 60 -8.63 1.00 -4.27
N LYS A 61 -8.41 -0.18 -4.85
CA LYS A 61 -9.27 -1.35 -4.67
C LYS A 61 -9.10 -2.00 -3.31
N ALA A 62 -7.87 -2.04 -2.80
CA ALA A 62 -7.61 -2.41 -1.41
C ALA A 62 -8.31 -1.46 -0.44
N PHE A 63 -8.25 -0.15 -0.69
CA PHE A 63 -8.96 0.84 0.13
C PHE A 63 -10.47 0.61 0.11
N GLU A 64 -11.08 0.51 -1.08
CA GLU A 64 -12.51 0.20 -1.23
C GLU A 64 -12.91 -1.10 -0.52
N PHE A 65 -12.04 -2.12 -0.53
CA PHE A 65 -12.29 -3.39 0.14
C PHE A 65 -12.26 -3.25 1.66
N PHE A 66 -11.19 -2.67 2.23
CA PHE A 66 -11.02 -2.57 3.68
C PHE A 66 -11.93 -1.54 4.34
N MET A 67 -12.44 -0.56 3.59
CA MET A 67 -13.44 0.39 4.09
C MET A 67 -14.81 -0.23 4.33
N ARG A 68 -15.07 -1.45 3.84
CA ARG A 68 -16.35 -2.12 4.07
C ARG A 68 -16.40 -2.70 5.49
N PRO A 69 -17.47 -2.45 6.27
CA PRO A 69 -17.56 -2.92 7.66
C PRO A 69 -17.35 -4.43 7.84
N GLU A 70 -17.81 -5.24 6.88
CA GLU A 70 -17.62 -6.69 6.89
C GLU A 70 -16.15 -7.13 6.85
N ASN A 71 -15.26 -6.28 6.34
CA ASN A 71 -13.83 -6.54 6.19
C ASN A 71 -12.98 -5.94 7.32
N GLU A 72 -13.59 -5.26 8.29
CA GLU A 72 -12.88 -4.64 9.42
C GLU A 72 -12.00 -5.65 10.17
N ARG A 73 -12.48 -6.90 10.33
CA ARG A 73 -11.72 -7.96 10.99
C ARG A 73 -10.42 -8.31 10.27
N LEU A 74 -10.39 -8.22 8.94
CA LEU A 74 -9.19 -8.47 8.15
C LEU A 74 -8.18 -7.34 8.34
N MET A 75 -8.63 -6.08 8.30
CA MET A 75 -7.80 -4.92 8.62
C MET A 75 -7.18 -5.05 10.03
N GLN A 76 -7.98 -5.37 11.05
CA GLN A 76 -7.48 -5.58 12.42
C GLN A 76 -6.52 -6.77 12.53
N SER A 77 -6.62 -7.75 11.64
CA SER A 77 -5.68 -8.89 11.61
C SER A 77 -4.32 -8.44 11.06
N ILE A 78 -4.30 -7.64 10.00
CA ILE A 78 -3.08 -7.03 9.46
C ILE A 78 -2.39 -6.17 10.52
N LEU A 79 -3.16 -5.32 11.17
CA LEU A 79 -2.72 -4.43 12.25
C LEU A 79 -2.32 -5.15 13.56
N ARG A 80 -2.37 -6.48 13.59
CA ARG A 80 -1.82 -7.34 14.65
C ARG A 80 -0.66 -8.19 14.15
N GLY A 81 -0.08 -7.83 13.01
CA GLY A 81 1.07 -8.51 12.41
C GLY A 81 0.73 -9.77 11.61
N GLN A 82 -0.54 -10.05 11.32
CA GLN A 82 -0.90 -11.18 10.46
C GLN A 82 -0.78 -10.79 8.99
N ILE A 83 -0.34 -11.74 8.16
CA ILE A 83 -0.40 -11.58 6.71
C ILE A 83 -1.80 -11.96 6.25
N VAL A 84 -2.48 -11.03 5.59
CA VAL A 84 -3.75 -11.29 4.90
C VAL A 84 -3.46 -11.45 3.41
N LYS A 85 -4.07 -12.46 2.78
CA LYS A 85 -3.97 -12.72 1.34
C LYS A 85 -5.35 -12.59 0.72
N LEU A 86 -5.46 -11.82 -0.36
CA LEU A 86 -6.70 -11.62 -1.12
C LEU A 86 -6.43 -11.91 -2.59
N SER A 87 -7.24 -12.77 -3.19
CA SER A 87 -7.20 -12.97 -4.63
C SER A 87 -7.70 -11.73 -5.38
N SER A 88 -7.30 -11.58 -6.64
CA SER A 88 -7.87 -10.55 -7.52
C SER A 88 -9.40 -10.64 -7.58
N GLY A 89 -9.99 -11.84 -7.53
CA GLY A 89 -11.45 -12.01 -7.50
C GLY A 89 -12.13 -11.41 -6.27
N GLU A 90 -11.45 -11.40 -5.13
CA GLU A 90 -11.96 -10.81 -3.88
C GLU A 90 -11.86 -9.28 -3.87
N LEU A 91 -10.78 -8.73 -4.44
CA LEU A 91 -10.61 -7.28 -4.59
C LEU A 91 -11.44 -6.69 -5.74
N TYR A 92 -11.73 -7.48 -6.78
CA TYR A 92 -12.41 -7.07 -8.02
C TYR A 92 -13.57 -8.00 -8.44
N PRO A 93 -14.62 -8.20 -7.63
CA PRO A 93 -15.78 -8.97 -8.06
C PRO A 93 -16.61 -8.18 -9.09
N PRO A 94 -17.09 -8.76 -10.21
CA PRO A 94 -16.89 -10.10 -10.77
C PRO A 94 -15.95 -10.10 -12.01
N ALA A 95 -15.08 -9.09 -12.15
CA ALA A 95 -14.37 -8.77 -13.39
C ALA A 95 -12.88 -9.15 -13.42
N ALA A 96 -12.29 -9.61 -12.32
CA ALA A 96 -10.88 -10.00 -12.32
C ALA A 96 -10.65 -11.32 -13.06
N SER A 97 -10.02 -11.23 -14.24
CA SER A 97 -9.38 -12.36 -14.94
C SER A 97 -7.94 -12.59 -14.48
N GLU A 98 -7.41 -11.75 -13.59
CA GLU A 98 -6.01 -11.78 -13.18
C GLU A 98 -5.76 -12.88 -12.13
N PRO A 99 -4.71 -13.70 -12.29
CA PRO A 99 -4.41 -14.80 -11.38
C PRO A 99 -3.63 -14.37 -10.12
N TYR A 100 -3.54 -13.06 -9.82
CA TYR A 100 -2.73 -12.57 -8.72
C TYR A 100 -3.41 -12.76 -7.37
N VAL A 101 -2.60 -13.08 -6.36
CA VAL A 101 -2.92 -13.02 -4.94
C VAL A 101 -2.13 -11.85 -4.36
N TYR A 102 -2.83 -10.91 -3.74
CA TYR A 102 -2.26 -9.74 -3.09
C TYR A 102 -2.11 -10.02 -1.61
N CYS A 103 -0.92 -9.79 -1.10
CA CYS A 103 -0.57 -9.97 0.29
C CYS A 103 -0.49 -8.62 0.99
N PHE A 104 -0.93 -8.59 2.26
CA PHE A 104 -1.00 -7.39 3.09
C PHE A 104 -0.36 -7.69 4.44
N ARG A 105 0.58 -6.86 4.87
CA ARG A 105 1.19 -6.92 6.22
C ARG A 105 1.40 -5.52 6.75
N GLU A 106 1.30 -5.37 8.07
CA GLU A 106 1.80 -4.16 8.71
C GLU A 106 3.33 -4.13 8.63
N VAL A 107 3.88 -2.96 8.31
CA VAL A 107 5.32 -2.68 8.37
C VAL A 107 5.58 -1.48 9.27
N THR A 108 6.77 -1.46 9.85
CA THR A 108 7.19 -0.43 10.80
C THR A 108 7.76 0.79 10.07
N PRO A 109 7.77 1.98 10.70
CA PRO A 109 8.30 3.21 10.09
C PRO A 109 9.79 3.16 9.70
N ASP A 110 10.55 2.19 10.21
CA ASP A 110 11.97 1.96 9.89
C ASP A 110 12.19 1.01 8.71
N PHE A 111 11.12 0.44 8.15
CA PHE A 111 11.20 -0.34 6.92
C PHE A 111 11.63 0.54 5.75
N GLN A 112 12.59 0.09 4.94
CA GLN A 112 13.23 0.95 3.93
C GLN A 112 12.22 1.55 2.93
N ALA A 113 11.21 0.78 2.50
CA ALA A 113 10.16 1.28 1.60
C ALA A 113 9.38 2.47 2.18
N VAL A 114 9.20 2.50 3.52
CA VAL A 114 8.55 3.60 4.23
C VAL A 114 9.49 4.81 4.27
N ILE A 115 10.77 4.58 4.58
CA ILE A 115 11.77 5.65 4.64
C ILE A 115 11.90 6.35 3.29
N GLU A 116 11.92 5.61 2.19
CA GLU A 116 11.97 6.20 0.84
C GLU A 116 10.72 7.00 0.48
N ALA A 117 9.55 6.51 0.89
CA ALA A 117 8.27 7.15 0.58
C ALA A 117 7.99 8.40 1.44
N TYR A 118 8.36 8.39 2.72
CA TYR A 118 7.97 9.43 3.70
C TYR A 118 9.15 10.17 4.34
N GLY A 119 10.37 9.74 4.05
CA GLY A 119 11.60 10.29 4.62
C GLY A 119 12.01 9.62 5.95
N PRO A 120 13.29 9.77 6.36
CA PRO A 120 13.87 9.08 7.53
C PRO A 120 13.30 9.56 8.87
N GLU A 121 12.65 10.73 8.89
CA GLU A 121 12.10 11.35 10.08
C GLU A 121 10.67 10.88 10.39
N ILE A 122 10.10 9.99 9.57
CA ILE A 122 8.71 9.53 9.66
C ILE A 122 8.37 8.90 11.02
N SER A 123 9.33 8.26 11.68
CA SER A 123 9.19 7.69 13.03
C SER A 123 8.89 8.74 14.11
N LYS A 124 9.12 10.04 13.82
CA LYS A 124 8.92 11.15 14.77
C LYS A 124 7.53 11.79 14.66
N PHE A 125 6.70 11.36 13.72
CA PHE A 125 5.36 11.91 13.53
C PHE A 125 4.41 11.52 14.68
N VAL A 126 3.54 12.46 15.07
CA VAL A 126 2.55 12.29 16.15
C VAL A 126 1.16 12.69 15.64
N PRO A 127 0.14 11.81 15.72
CA PRO A 127 0.22 10.43 16.20
C PRO A 127 1.08 9.54 15.30
N PRO A 128 1.62 8.42 15.81
CA PRO A 128 2.41 7.51 14.99
C PRO A 128 1.61 7.02 13.78
N MET A 129 2.18 7.20 12.60
CA MET A 129 1.62 6.66 11.37
C MET A 129 1.80 5.14 11.33
N ARG A 130 0.86 4.46 10.69
CA ARG A 130 0.91 3.01 10.48
C ARG A 130 0.92 2.74 8.99
N PHE A 131 1.60 1.68 8.58
CA PHE A 131 1.84 1.39 7.19
C PHE A 131 1.46 -0.07 6.90
N ILE A 132 0.72 -0.28 5.82
CA ILE A 132 0.47 -1.61 5.28
C ILE A 132 1.23 -1.72 3.96
N GLN A 133 2.16 -2.67 3.91
CA GLN A 133 2.79 -3.08 2.68
C GLN A 133 1.85 -4.02 1.91
N ILE A 134 1.77 -3.80 0.60
CA ILE A 134 1.06 -4.60 -0.38
C ILE A 134 2.09 -5.15 -1.37
N TRP A 135 2.03 -6.46 -1.63
CA TRP A 135 2.87 -7.13 -2.64
C TRP A 135 2.11 -8.30 -3.28
N VAL A 136 2.65 -8.84 -4.37
CA VAL A 136 2.10 -10.03 -5.04
C VAL A 136 2.69 -11.29 -4.43
N ASP A 137 1.86 -12.28 -4.12
CA ASP A 137 2.32 -13.57 -3.59
C ASP A 137 3.33 -14.22 -4.55
N GLY A 138 4.48 -14.64 -4.01
CA GLY A 138 5.62 -15.15 -4.79
C GLY A 138 6.67 -14.09 -5.16
N ASP A 139 6.40 -12.81 -4.95
CA ASP A 139 7.42 -11.75 -5.03
C ASP A 139 8.04 -11.48 -3.66
N ASP A 140 8.94 -12.37 -3.26
CA ASP A 140 9.59 -12.29 -1.94
C ASP A 140 10.67 -11.19 -1.88
N PHE A 141 11.12 -10.66 -3.02
CA PHE A 141 12.12 -9.58 -3.04
C PHE A 141 11.57 -8.29 -2.43
N ALA A 142 10.31 -7.98 -2.72
CA ALA A 142 9.57 -6.86 -2.14
C ALA A 142 9.53 -6.90 -0.59
N LEU A 143 9.85 -8.02 0.06
CA LEU A 143 9.80 -8.13 1.51
C LEU A 143 11.02 -7.57 2.24
N THR A 144 12.09 -7.26 1.52
CA THR A 144 13.43 -7.00 2.07
C THR A 144 13.80 -5.51 2.02
N ASP A 145 14.54 -5.04 3.01
CA ASP A 145 15.09 -3.67 2.96
C ASP A 145 16.08 -3.50 1.81
N GLU A 146 16.87 -4.55 1.53
CA GLU A 146 17.90 -4.56 0.48
C GLU A 146 17.32 -4.27 -0.90
N TYR A 147 16.12 -4.77 -1.18
CA TYR A 147 15.42 -4.49 -2.41
C TYR A 147 15.18 -2.99 -2.62
N TYR A 148 14.77 -2.29 -1.57
CA TYR A 148 14.52 -0.86 -1.61
C TYR A 148 15.84 -0.05 -1.57
N ARG A 149 16.79 -0.45 -0.70
CA ARG A 149 18.14 0.17 -0.64
C ARG A 149 18.92 0.04 -1.95
N GLY A 150 18.65 -0.98 -2.76
CA GLY A 150 19.25 -1.15 -4.09
C GLY A 150 18.97 -0.01 -5.08
N SER A 151 18.11 0.95 -4.70
CA SER A 151 17.92 2.26 -5.35
C SER A 151 19.10 3.22 -5.13
N GLU A 152 19.84 3.06 -4.02
CA GLU A 152 21.11 3.75 -3.75
C GLU A 152 22.23 3.03 -4.51
N LYS A 153 22.36 3.29 -5.81
CA LYS A 153 23.54 2.83 -6.57
C LYS A 153 24.80 3.58 -6.09
N GLU A 154 25.88 2.83 -5.90
CA GLU A 154 27.27 3.33 -5.89
C GLU A 154 27.57 4.27 -7.06
#